data_AF-A0A9Q0Z148-F1
#
_entry.id   AF-A0A9Q0Z148-F1
#
_cell.length_a   1.000
_cell.length_b   1.000
_cell.length_c   1.000
_cell.angle_alpha   90.00
_cell.angle_beta   90.00
_cell.angle_gamma   90.00
#
_symmetry.space_group_name_H-M   'P 1'
#
loop_
_entity.id
_entity.type
_entity.pdbx_description
1 polymer ?
#
loop_
_entity_poly.entity_id
_entity_poly.type
_entity_poly.pdbx_seq_one_letter_code
_entity_poly.pdbx_strand_id
1 'polypeptide(L)'
;MLQCLSLKTSSAASTSHSPPPSNGDYNCPPASQAGNSAEGTPRSSAQASPTVNLTREYTFAVQTNSYNETWSRIHCCEAQNEEIHDHHGEEDANRLDMTQILQPNRECVEEALRHAKLNTLTRLVSTYFVNSENTNQLCIHLQQSVYRARDLYGPLHKLLDVIPTDSESVSQSQCDCAFDLFLKFDRVDNPFPCPDSHNFSEMQQCFSQLQQQLERRIRKSRSRIHLVRRATFGSALCVIGSVVAVVVSAVAIGSHALVAIAATQICTVPCLPRRLTKKELAHVDQLDSASRGTYVLDNQLATLERRVARLYEAVECDKVLIRIGLDSGKDLHPISEVLRRLKKNLVNFIEQLKDLEEHICLCFNSVNKARHLLLQEVHRHQIYNS
;
A
#
# COMPACT_ATOMS: atom_id res chain seq x y z
N MET A 1 10.24 -7.34 27.56
CA MET A 1 9.21 -6.98 26.56
C MET A 1 9.65 -5.89 25.55
N LEU A 2 10.95 -5.60 25.36
CA LEU A 2 11.41 -4.50 24.47
C LEU A 2 12.26 -4.94 23.26
N GLN A 3 12.38 -6.25 22.99
CA GLN A 3 13.23 -6.73 21.89
C GLN A 3 12.65 -6.46 20.48
N CYS A 4 11.37 -6.10 20.35
CA CYS A 4 10.68 -5.99 19.06
C CYS A 4 10.70 -4.58 18.43
N LEU A 5 11.41 -3.60 19.01
CA LEU A 5 11.39 -2.19 18.56
C LEU A 5 12.75 -1.64 18.13
N SER A 6 13.75 -2.48 17.84
CA SER A 6 15.10 -2.00 17.51
C SER A 6 15.21 -1.52 16.06
N LEU A 7 15.49 -0.22 15.87
CA LEU A 7 15.97 0.35 14.60
C LEU A 7 17.45 0.71 14.77
N LYS A 8 18.30 0.15 13.91
CA LYS A 8 19.72 0.53 13.80
C LYS A 8 19.82 1.66 12.78
N THR A 9 20.01 2.89 13.25
CA THR A 9 20.27 4.05 12.39
C THR A 9 21.71 4.01 11.86
N SER A 10 21.92 4.10 10.56
CA SER A 10 23.23 4.31 9.94
C SER A 10 23.13 5.08 8.62
N SER A 11 24.22 5.78 8.32
CA SER A 11 24.35 6.97 7.46
C SER A 11 23.96 6.79 5.99
N ALA A 12 23.43 7.87 5.41
CA ALA A 12 22.97 7.98 4.02
C ALA A 12 24.13 8.01 3.01
N ALA A 13 23.92 7.37 1.86
CA ALA A 13 24.65 7.60 0.62
C ALA A 13 23.66 8.03 -0.46
N SER A 14 24.01 9.09 -1.18
CA SER A 14 23.14 9.76 -2.16
C SER A 14 23.33 9.15 -3.55
N THR A 15 22.24 8.76 -4.20
CA THR A 15 22.19 8.49 -5.65
C THR A 15 21.06 9.28 -6.29
N SER A 16 21.37 9.92 -7.43
CA SER A 16 20.48 10.78 -8.20
C SER A 16 19.74 9.98 -9.28
N HIS A 17 18.42 10.13 -9.37
CA HIS A 17 17.62 9.60 -10.47
C HIS A 17 16.62 10.63 -11.03
N SER A 18 16.40 10.52 -12.34
CA SER A 18 15.70 11.42 -13.26
C SER A 18 14.18 11.15 -13.32
N PRO A 19 13.35 12.05 -13.89
CA PRO A 19 11.89 11.98 -13.83
C PRO A 19 11.27 10.98 -14.83
N PRO A 20 9.98 10.59 -14.66
CA PRO A 20 9.37 9.46 -15.37
C PRO A 20 8.97 9.81 -16.82
N PRO A 21 8.99 8.83 -17.76
CA PRO A 21 8.46 9.02 -19.10
C PRO A 21 6.95 8.76 -19.21
N SER A 22 6.40 9.24 -20.32
CA SER A 22 4.98 9.29 -20.70
C SER A 22 4.43 7.95 -21.21
N ASN A 23 3.11 7.75 -21.02
CA ASN A 23 2.29 6.62 -21.51
C ASN A 23 2.73 6.09 -22.89
N GLY A 24 3.14 4.82 -22.96
CA GLY A 24 3.36 4.08 -24.20
C GLY A 24 2.15 3.22 -24.55
N ASP A 25 1.53 3.51 -25.69
CA ASP A 25 0.44 2.71 -26.27
C ASP A 25 0.98 1.37 -26.81
N TYR A 26 0.43 0.26 -26.33
CA TYR A 26 0.65 -1.07 -26.89
C TYR A 26 -0.21 -1.23 -28.15
N ASN A 27 0.42 -1.31 -29.32
CA ASN A 27 -0.28 -1.57 -30.59
C ASN A 27 -0.67 -3.05 -30.70
N CYS A 28 -1.81 -3.42 -30.12
CA CYS A 28 -2.49 -4.68 -30.42
C CYS A 28 -3.23 -4.56 -31.77
N PRO A 29 -3.27 -5.61 -32.63
CA PRO A 29 -4.14 -5.59 -33.80
C PRO A 29 -5.61 -5.44 -33.38
N PRO A 30 -6.38 -4.50 -33.96
CA PRO A 30 -7.70 -4.15 -33.46
C PRO A 30 -8.75 -5.23 -33.75
N ALA A 31 -9.44 -5.67 -32.71
CA ALA A 31 -10.80 -6.21 -32.83
C ALA A 31 -11.78 -5.03 -32.95
N SER A 32 -12.64 -5.08 -33.96
CA SER A 32 -13.51 -3.99 -34.38
C SER A 32 -14.74 -3.86 -33.49
N GLN A 33 -14.95 -2.70 -32.85
CA GLN A 33 -16.29 -2.19 -32.55
C GLN A 33 -16.29 -0.68 -32.29
N ALA A 34 -17.16 0.02 -33.01
CA ALA A 34 -17.41 1.45 -32.95
C ALA A 34 -18.55 1.78 -31.97
N GLY A 35 -18.50 2.96 -31.34
CA GLY A 35 -19.63 3.51 -30.58
C GLY A 35 -19.30 4.80 -29.83
N ASN A 36 -19.78 5.93 -30.37
CA ASN A 36 -19.64 7.29 -29.86
C ASN A 36 -20.49 7.56 -28.60
N SER A 37 -20.08 8.53 -27.76
CA SER A 37 -20.77 9.82 -27.56
C SER A 37 -20.60 10.40 -26.14
N ALA A 38 -20.55 11.73 -26.08
CA ALA A 38 -20.30 12.60 -24.93
C ALA A 38 -21.53 12.82 -24.03
N GLU A 39 -21.32 13.31 -22.79
CA GLU A 39 -21.78 14.64 -22.30
C GLU A 39 -22.04 14.71 -20.76
N GLY A 40 -21.36 15.66 -20.11
CA GLY A 40 -21.84 16.55 -19.03
C GLY A 40 -22.38 16.02 -17.70
N THR A 41 -21.72 16.34 -16.58
CA THR A 41 -22.36 16.55 -15.25
C THR A 41 -21.50 17.47 -14.35
N PRO A 42 -22.08 18.39 -13.55
CA PRO A 42 -21.41 19.60 -13.09
C PRO A 42 -20.63 19.49 -11.76
N ARG A 43 -19.74 20.48 -11.61
CA ARG A 43 -18.74 20.70 -10.57
C ARG A 43 -19.41 21.05 -9.23
N SER A 44 -19.41 20.13 -8.27
CA SER A 44 -19.77 20.41 -6.87
C SER A 44 -18.51 20.66 -6.04
N SER A 45 -18.44 21.85 -5.43
CA SER A 45 -17.37 22.31 -4.56
C SER A 45 -17.40 21.57 -3.21
N ALA A 46 -16.57 20.53 -3.08
CA ALA A 46 -16.28 19.91 -1.79
C ALA A 46 -14.97 20.48 -1.24
N GLN A 47 -15.00 20.91 0.03
CA GLN A 47 -13.84 21.35 0.80
C GLN A 47 -12.68 20.35 0.67
N ALA A 48 -11.52 20.85 0.27
CA ALA A 48 -10.29 20.07 0.18
C ALA A 48 -9.91 19.58 1.58
N SER A 49 -10.06 18.28 1.81
CA SER A 49 -9.24 17.57 2.80
C SER A 49 -7.77 17.76 2.44
N PRO A 50 -6.81 17.67 3.38
CA PRO A 50 -5.40 17.81 3.03
C PRO A 50 -5.04 16.71 2.05
N THR A 51 -4.97 17.03 0.77
CA THR A 51 -4.63 16.09 -0.28
C THR A 51 -3.20 15.66 -0.01
N VAL A 52 -3.04 14.43 0.46
CA VAL A 52 -1.71 13.82 0.63
C VAL A 52 -1.03 13.91 -0.74
N ASN A 53 0.10 14.60 -0.80
CA ASN A 53 0.87 14.70 -2.03
C ASN A 53 1.55 13.35 -2.27
N LEU A 54 0.87 12.46 -3.00
CA LEU A 54 1.29 11.09 -3.25
C LEU A 54 2.64 11.03 -3.96
N THR A 55 2.93 11.97 -4.87
CA THR A 55 4.22 12.07 -5.56
C THR A 55 5.36 12.32 -4.60
N ARG A 56 5.19 13.28 -3.68
CA ARG A 56 6.20 13.56 -2.66
C ARG A 56 6.42 12.36 -1.74
N GLU A 57 5.34 11.75 -1.25
CA GLU A 57 5.42 10.57 -0.39
C GLU A 57 6.12 9.40 -1.09
N TYR A 58 5.85 9.19 -2.38
CA TYR A 58 6.51 8.20 -3.21
C TYR A 58 8.03 8.44 -3.31
N THR A 59 8.46 9.66 -3.68
CA THR A 59 9.89 9.99 -3.81
C THR A 59 10.65 9.78 -2.50
N PHE A 60 10.03 10.12 -1.36
CA PHE A 60 10.65 9.86 -0.06
C PHE A 60 10.67 8.37 0.29
N ALA A 61 9.63 7.61 -0.08
CA ALA A 61 9.51 6.20 0.29
C ALA A 61 10.61 5.33 -0.33
N VAL A 62 10.93 5.53 -1.62
CA VAL A 62 11.97 4.77 -2.33
C VAL A 62 13.39 5.06 -1.83
N GLN A 63 13.59 6.16 -1.10
CA GLN A 63 14.90 6.54 -0.52
C GLN A 63 15.10 6.02 0.91
N THR A 64 14.12 5.31 1.49
CA THR A 64 14.20 4.86 2.88
C THR A 64 15.08 3.63 3.05
N ASN A 65 15.73 3.50 4.21
CA ASN A 65 16.48 2.29 4.56
C ASN A 65 15.58 1.03 4.58
N SER A 66 14.32 1.16 5.01
CA SER A 66 13.37 0.04 4.99
C SER A 66 13.04 -0.41 3.58
N TYR A 67 12.99 0.52 2.62
CA TYR A 67 12.86 0.21 1.20
C TYR A 67 14.06 -0.59 0.72
N ASN A 68 15.28 -0.10 0.97
CA ASN A 68 16.50 -0.79 0.56
C ASN A 68 16.64 -2.18 1.19
N GLU A 69 16.30 -2.33 2.47
CA GLU A 69 16.31 -3.63 3.15
C GLU A 69 15.31 -4.61 2.54
N THR A 70 14.08 -4.15 2.28
CA THR A 70 13.04 -4.98 1.64
C THR A 70 13.46 -5.36 0.22
N TRP A 71 13.98 -4.39 -0.55
CA TRP A 71 14.50 -4.60 -1.89
C TRP A 71 15.62 -5.64 -1.91
N SER A 72 16.59 -5.55 -1.00
CA SER A 72 17.66 -6.53 -0.87
C SER A 72 17.14 -7.94 -0.55
N ARG A 73 16.14 -8.09 0.34
CA ARG A 73 15.57 -9.40 0.66
C ARG A 73 14.87 -10.03 -0.55
N ILE A 74 14.10 -9.22 -1.29
CA ILE A 74 13.46 -9.65 -2.53
C ILE A 74 14.52 -10.17 -3.52
N HIS A 75 15.60 -9.42 -3.73
CA HIS A 75 16.63 -9.78 -4.71
C HIS A 75 17.62 -10.85 -4.22
N CYS A 76 17.80 -11.05 -2.92
CA CYS A 76 18.60 -12.17 -2.39
C CYS A 76 17.97 -13.53 -2.74
N CYS A 77 16.65 -13.59 -2.87
CA CYS A 77 15.93 -14.78 -3.30
C CYS A 77 16.14 -15.10 -4.80
N GLU A 78 16.44 -14.09 -5.63
CA GLU A 78 16.74 -14.28 -7.06
C GLU A 78 18.05 -15.03 -7.28
N ALA A 79 19.10 -14.64 -6.55
CA ALA A 79 20.42 -15.24 -6.67
C ALA A 79 20.44 -16.72 -6.26
N GLN A 80 19.53 -17.15 -5.38
CA GLN A 80 19.42 -18.55 -4.95
C GLN A 80 18.67 -19.42 -5.97
N ASN A 81 17.68 -18.85 -6.68
CA ASN A 81 16.93 -19.57 -7.73
C ASN A 81 17.77 -19.86 -8.99
N GLU A 82 18.88 -19.14 -9.24
CA GLU A 82 19.76 -19.41 -10.39
C GLU A 82 20.73 -20.59 -10.16
N GLU A 83 21.00 -21.01 -8.91
CA GLU A 83 22.01 -22.03 -8.60
C GLU A 83 21.46 -23.46 -8.44
N ILE A 84 20.14 -23.67 -8.32
CA ILE A 84 19.58 -24.98 -7.94
C ILE A 84 18.50 -25.41 -8.94
N HIS A 85 18.89 -26.24 -9.91
CA HIS A 85 17.97 -26.92 -10.82
C HIS A 85 17.64 -28.35 -10.35
N ASP A 86 17.69 -28.63 -9.04
CA ASP A 86 17.30 -29.95 -8.53
C ASP A 86 16.75 -29.91 -7.10
N HIS A 87 15.64 -30.64 -6.92
CA HIS A 87 14.92 -31.00 -5.69
C HIS A 87 13.77 -30.12 -5.16
N HIS A 88 12.61 -30.79 -5.09
CA HIS A 88 11.29 -30.52 -4.50
C HIS A 88 11.22 -29.99 -3.04
N GLY A 89 12.19 -29.21 -2.55
CA GLY A 89 12.21 -28.65 -1.17
C GLY A 89 12.32 -27.12 -1.08
N GLU A 90 12.43 -26.41 -2.21
CA GLU A 90 12.92 -25.03 -2.25
C GLU A 90 11.83 -23.95 -2.17
N GLU A 91 10.60 -24.27 -2.60
CA GLU A 91 9.43 -23.39 -2.41
C GLU A 91 9.23 -23.05 -0.93
N ASP A 92 9.49 -23.99 -0.01
CA ASP A 92 9.34 -23.76 1.43
C ASP A 92 10.43 -22.84 1.99
N ALA A 93 11.69 -22.95 1.55
CA ALA A 93 12.79 -22.11 2.03
C ALA A 93 12.65 -20.64 1.55
N ASN A 94 12.28 -20.44 0.29
CA ASN A 94 12.04 -19.10 -0.29
C ASN A 94 10.77 -18.46 0.30
N ARG A 95 9.72 -19.25 0.56
CA ARG A 95 8.55 -18.80 1.33
C ARG A 95 8.92 -18.42 2.77
N LEU A 96 9.81 -19.16 3.42
CA LEU A 96 10.25 -18.88 4.80
C LEU A 96 11.00 -17.55 4.92
N ASP A 97 11.83 -17.14 3.95
CA ASP A 97 12.50 -15.83 4.01
C ASP A 97 11.51 -14.66 3.76
N MET A 98 10.61 -14.84 2.80
CA MET A 98 9.56 -13.85 2.51
C MET A 98 8.51 -13.71 3.61
N THR A 99 8.28 -14.75 4.44
CA THR A 99 7.45 -14.61 5.66
C THR A 99 8.06 -13.68 6.72
N GLN A 100 9.38 -13.45 6.68
CA GLN A 100 10.07 -12.55 7.61
C GLN A 100 10.02 -11.07 7.18
N ILE A 101 9.53 -10.78 5.96
CA ILE A 101 9.33 -9.42 5.46
C ILE A 101 8.27 -8.69 6.29
N LEU A 102 7.27 -9.40 6.79
CA LEU A 102 6.18 -8.80 7.55
C LEU A 102 6.64 -8.43 8.97
N GLN A 103 6.77 -7.13 9.25
CA GLN A 103 7.24 -6.59 10.52
C GLN A 103 6.29 -5.51 11.05
N PRO A 104 5.85 -5.59 12.32
CA PRO A 104 5.97 -6.73 13.25
C PRO A 104 5.32 -8.00 12.67
N ASN A 105 5.89 -9.17 12.97
CA ASN A 105 5.37 -10.46 12.52
C ASN A 105 4.07 -10.85 13.27
N ARG A 106 3.46 -11.95 12.85
CA ARG A 106 2.19 -12.45 13.42
C ARG A 106 2.29 -12.73 14.92
N GLU A 107 3.36 -13.38 15.37
CA GLU A 107 3.58 -13.73 16.78
C GLU A 107 3.67 -12.48 17.67
N CYS A 108 4.41 -11.45 17.24
CA CYS A 108 4.49 -10.17 17.93
C CYS A 108 3.12 -9.50 18.05
N VAL A 109 2.31 -9.57 17.00
CA VAL A 109 0.95 -9.03 17.00
C VAL A 109 0.05 -9.80 17.95
N GLU A 110 0.06 -11.14 17.88
CA GLU A 110 -0.75 -12.00 18.74
C GLU A 110 -0.41 -11.81 20.22
N GLU A 111 0.88 -11.76 20.57
CA GLU A 111 1.33 -11.54 21.95
C GLU A 111 0.91 -10.16 22.48
N ALA A 112 1.04 -9.11 21.66
CA ALA A 112 0.59 -7.77 22.04
C ALA A 112 -0.93 -7.71 22.23
N LEU A 113 -1.69 -8.39 21.35
CA LEU A 113 -3.15 -8.45 21.42
C LEU A 113 -3.64 -9.31 22.60
N ARG A 114 -2.91 -10.37 23.00
CA ARG A 114 -3.26 -11.25 24.12
C ARG A 114 -3.44 -10.48 25.43
N HIS A 115 -2.59 -9.48 25.66
CA HIS A 115 -2.62 -8.64 26.87
C HIS A 115 -3.48 -7.39 26.70
N ALA A 116 -4.04 -7.15 25.52
CA ALA A 116 -4.83 -5.96 25.25
C ALA A 116 -6.28 -6.15 25.73
N LYS A 117 -6.79 -5.13 26.42
CA LYS A 117 -8.22 -5.10 26.79
C LYS A 117 -9.07 -5.12 25.53
N LEU A 118 -9.91 -6.15 25.39
CA LEU A 118 -10.84 -6.25 24.26
C LEU A 118 -11.75 -5.02 24.20
N ASN A 119 -11.60 -4.26 23.13
CA ASN A 119 -12.42 -3.09 22.84
C ASN A 119 -12.51 -2.90 21.32
N THR A 120 -13.20 -1.86 20.88
CA THR A 120 -13.39 -1.67 19.44
C THR A 120 -12.08 -1.36 18.69
N LEU A 121 -11.10 -0.70 19.32
CA LEU A 121 -9.79 -0.41 18.73
C LEU A 121 -9.00 -1.71 18.54
N THR A 122 -8.92 -2.58 19.56
CA THR A 122 -8.19 -3.85 19.41
C THR A 122 -8.82 -4.75 18.35
N ARG A 123 -10.15 -4.72 18.20
CA ARG A 123 -10.84 -5.42 17.11
C ARG A 123 -10.49 -4.84 15.73
N LEU A 124 -10.49 -3.52 15.60
CA LEU A 124 -10.13 -2.82 14.35
C LEU A 124 -8.68 -3.11 13.95
N VAL A 125 -7.77 -3.05 14.93
CA VAL A 125 -6.35 -3.35 14.76
C VAL A 125 -6.15 -4.82 14.37
N SER A 126 -6.87 -5.75 15.00
CA SER A 126 -6.83 -7.17 14.64
C SER A 126 -7.30 -7.41 13.19
N THR A 127 -8.40 -6.78 12.76
CA THR A 127 -8.86 -6.84 11.37
C THR A 127 -7.82 -6.29 10.40
N TYR A 128 -7.18 -5.16 10.73
CA TYR A 128 -6.09 -4.61 9.93
C TYR A 128 -4.94 -5.62 9.78
N PHE A 129 -4.52 -6.25 10.88
CA PHE A 129 -3.40 -7.20 10.85
C PHE A 129 -3.68 -8.41 9.96
N VAL A 130 -4.89 -8.98 10.03
CA VAL A 130 -5.33 -10.06 9.12
C VAL A 130 -5.28 -9.60 7.67
N ASN A 131 -5.84 -8.44 7.35
CA ASN A 131 -5.84 -7.94 5.97
C ASN A 131 -4.42 -7.64 5.47
N SER A 132 -3.54 -7.15 6.34
CA SER A 132 -2.15 -6.88 5.98
C SER A 132 -1.33 -8.15 5.73
N GLU A 133 -1.68 -9.28 6.36
CA GLU A 133 -1.10 -10.59 6.04
C GLU A 133 -1.54 -11.03 4.63
N ASN A 134 -2.82 -10.87 4.30
CA ASN A 134 -3.31 -11.17 2.96
C ASN A 134 -2.62 -10.30 1.89
N THR A 135 -2.44 -9.00 2.15
CA THR A 135 -1.67 -8.10 1.28
C THR A 135 -0.23 -8.56 1.08
N ASN A 136 0.42 -8.97 2.16
CA ASN A 136 1.78 -9.50 2.09
C ASN A 136 1.86 -10.76 1.22
N GLN A 137 0.90 -11.68 1.36
CA GLN A 137 0.82 -12.89 0.54
C GLN A 137 0.59 -12.56 -0.94
N LEU A 138 -0.26 -11.58 -1.24
CA LEU A 138 -0.45 -11.09 -2.61
C LEU A 138 0.87 -10.53 -3.18
N CYS A 139 1.56 -9.67 -2.44
CA CYS A 139 2.85 -9.12 -2.88
C CYS A 139 3.90 -10.22 -3.12
N ILE A 140 3.94 -11.25 -2.27
CA ILE A 140 4.78 -12.44 -2.47
C ILE A 140 4.45 -13.14 -3.79
N HIS A 141 3.17 -13.38 -4.03
CA HIS A 141 2.72 -14.04 -5.27
C HIS A 141 3.05 -13.22 -6.52
N LEU A 142 2.85 -11.91 -6.46
CA LEU A 142 3.20 -11.01 -7.57
C LEU A 142 4.71 -10.97 -7.83
N GLN A 143 5.53 -11.05 -6.79
CA GLN A 143 6.98 -11.14 -6.97
C GLN A 143 7.38 -12.43 -7.70
N GLN A 144 6.74 -13.56 -7.36
CA GLN A 144 6.92 -14.82 -8.10
C GLN A 144 6.44 -14.71 -9.55
N SER A 145 5.38 -13.95 -9.83
CA SER A 145 4.95 -13.65 -11.20
C SER A 145 5.99 -12.83 -11.95
N VAL A 146 6.64 -11.85 -11.31
CA VAL A 146 7.74 -11.09 -11.91
C VAL A 146 8.90 -12.02 -12.29
N TYR A 147 9.29 -12.95 -11.42
CA TYR A 147 10.33 -13.94 -11.73
C TYR A 147 9.97 -14.83 -12.91
N ARG A 148 8.78 -15.43 -12.88
CA ARG A 148 8.30 -16.26 -13.98
C ARG A 148 8.23 -15.49 -15.30
N ALA A 149 7.88 -14.20 -15.26
CA ALA A 149 7.90 -13.34 -16.45
C ALA A 149 9.33 -13.07 -16.96
N ARG A 150 10.29 -12.83 -16.07
CA ARG A 150 11.72 -12.68 -16.44
C ARG A 150 12.25 -13.96 -17.08
N ASP A 151 11.94 -15.11 -16.52
CA ASP A 151 12.36 -16.42 -17.06
C ASP A 151 11.72 -16.70 -18.42
N LEU A 152 10.43 -16.39 -18.58
CA LEU A 152 9.69 -16.57 -19.82
C LEU A 152 10.26 -15.70 -20.96
N TYR A 153 10.57 -14.44 -20.68
CA TYR A 153 11.07 -13.49 -21.69
C TYR A 153 12.59 -13.52 -21.86
N GLY A 154 13.35 -14.07 -20.90
CA GLY A 154 14.81 -14.10 -20.91
C GLY A 154 15.42 -14.71 -22.19
N PRO A 155 14.96 -15.88 -22.66
CA PRO A 155 15.44 -16.45 -23.92
C PRO A 155 15.14 -15.56 -25.15
N LEU A 156 13.96 -14.93 -25.19
CA LEU A 156 13.60 -14.01 -26.28
C LEU A 156 14.48 -12.75 -26.25
N HIS A 157 14.73 -12.19 -25.07
CA HIS A 157 15.63 -11.05 -24.90
C HIS A 157 17.03 -11.35 -25.43
N LYS A 158 17.61 -12.51 -25.05
CA LYS A 158 18.93 -12.95 -25.52
C LYS A 158 19.00 -13.07 -27.04
N LEU A 159 17.94 -13.58 -27.68
CA LEU A 159 17.87 -13.66 -29.14
C LEU A 159 17.79 -12.26 -29.78
N LEU A 160 16.92 -11.40 -29.26
CA LEU A 160 16.64 -10.06 -29.80
C LEU A 160 17.82 -9.07 -29.64
N ASP A 161 18.67 -9.28 -28.62
CA ASP A 161 19.91 -8.51 -28.43
C ASP A 161 20.95 -8.76 -29.52
N VAL A 162 20.98 -9.96 -30.10
CA VAL A 162 21.94 -10.33 -31.14
C VAL A 162 21.49 -9.86 -32.53
N ILE A 163 20.20 -9.55 -32.69
CA ILE A 163 19.62 -9.07 -33.96
C ILE A 163 19.80 -7.55 -34.03
N PRO A 164 20.63 -7.00 -34.94
CA PRO A 164 20.84 -5.56 -35.05
C PRO A 164 19.53 -4.86 -35.38
N THR A 165 19.26 -3.73 -34.72
CA THR A 165 18.03 -2.95 -34.92
C THR A 165 17.89 -2.41 -36.35
N ASP A 166 19.02 -2.25 -37.05
CA ASP A 166 19.11 -1.61 -38.37
C ASP A 166 19.35 -2.60 -39.52
N SER A 167 19.45 -3.91 -39.25
CA SER A 167 19.57 -4.94 -40.28
C SER A 167 18.22 -5.56 -40.60
N GLU A 168 17.81 -5.47 -41.87
CA GLU A 168 16.56 -6.06 -42.36
C GLU A 168 16.59 -7.60 -42.46
N SER A 169 17.75 -8.24 -42.26
CA SER A 169 17.92 -9.68 -42.50
C SER A 169 18.19 -10.48 -41.24
N VAL A 170 17.12 -11.03 -40.66
CA VAL A 170 17.19 -12.21 -39.79
C VAL A 170 17.77 -13.38 -40.62
N SER A 171 18.74 -14.11 -40.10
CA SER A 171 19.27 -15.30 -40.78
C SER A 171 18.29 -16.49 -40.65
N GLN A 172 18.39 -17.48 -41.54
CA GLN A 172 17.56 -18.69 -41.41
C GLN A 172 17.79 -19.42 -40.06
N SER A 173 19.03 -19.46 -39.58
CA SER A 173 19.33 -20.07 -38.27
C SER A 173 18.70 -19.31 -37.10
N GLN A 174 18.64 -17.97 -37.16
CA GLN A 174 17.95 -17.16 -36.17
C GLN A 174 16.43 -17.34 -36.25
N CYS A 175 15.89 -17.49 -37.46
CA CYS A 175 14.48 -17.80 -37.69
C CYS A 175 14.09 -19.16 -37.10
N ASP A 176 14.89 -20.20 -37.35
CA ASP A 176 14.65 -21.54 -36.80
C ASP A 176 14.72 -21.53 -35.26
N CYS A 177 15.70 -20.81 -34.70
CA CYS A 177 15.83 -20.60 -33.25
C CYS A 177 14.62 -19.85 -32.67
N ALA A 178 14.18 -18.78 -33.32
CA ALA A 178 13.00 -18.01 -32.91
C ALA A 178 11.74 -18.88 -32.89
N PHE A 179 11.54 -19.69 -33.93
CA PHE A 179 10.42 -20.61 -34.02
C PHE A 179 10.41 -21.60 -32.85
N ASP A 180 11.56 -22.18 -32.51
CA ASP A 180 11.68 -23.10 -31.38
C ASP A 180 11.42 -22.40 -30.03
N LEU A 181 11.83 -21.12 -29.88
CA LEU A 181 11.51 -20.30 -28.71
C LEU A 181 10.02 -19.96 -28.63
N PHE A 182 9.38 -19.64 -29.76
CA PHE A 182 7.95 -19.38 -29.86
C PHE A 182 7.12 -20.58 -29.42
N LEU A 183 7.50 -21.79 -29.84
CA LEU A 183 6.87 -23.03 -29.37
C LEU A 183 6.99 -23.22 -27.85
N LYS A 184 8.12 -22.85 -27.25
CA LYS A 184 8.30 -22.91 -25.79
C LYS A 184 7.47 -21.84 -25.09
N PHE A 185 7.47 -20.61 -25.60
CA PHE A 185 6.75 -19.49 -25.04
C PHE A 185 5.23 -19.71 -25.03
N ASP A 186 4.66 -20.22 -26.13
CA ASP A 186 3.22 -20.45 -26.25
C ASP A 186 2.69 -21.54 -25.31
N ARG A 187 3.55 -22.48 -24.89
CA ARG A 187 3.21 -23.56 -23.94
C ARG A 187 3.15 -23.11 -22.49
N VAL A 188 3.78 -21.99 -22.14
CA VAL A 188 3.84 -21.51 -20.76
C VAL A 188 2.64 -20.60 -20.51
N ASP A 189 1.91 -20.83 -19.41
CA ASP A 189 0.79 -19.99 -19.02
C ASP A 189 1.23 -18.56 -18.69
N ASN A 190 0.29 -17.62 -18.69
CA ASN A 190 0.59 -16.25 -18.30
C ASN A 190 1.08 -16.23 -16.85
N PRO A 191 2.26 -15.65 -16.55
CA PRO A 191 2.78 -15.62 -15.19
C PRO A 191 1.95 -14.72 -14.27
N PHE A 192 1.20 -13.76 -14.83
CA PHE A 192 0.37 -12.82 -14.07
C PHE A 192 -1.04 -13.37 -13.87
N PRO A 193 -1.67 -13.11 -12.70
CA PRO A 193 -3.05 -13.47 -12.47
C PRO A 193 -3.97 -12.69 -13.41
N CYS A 194 -5.01 -13.37 -13.90
CA CYS A 194 -6.04 -12.74 -14.74
C CYS A 194 -6.70 -11.56 -13.99
N PRO A 195 -6.95 -10.41 -14.65
CA PRO A 195 -7.63 -9.26 -14.05
C PRO A 195 -9.00 -9.59 -13.46
N ASP A 196 -9.72 -10.55 -14.05
CA ASP A 196 -11.03 -11.00 -13.56
C ASP A 196 -10.93 -11.84 -12.27
N SER A 197 -9.73 -12.16 -11.80
CA SER A 197 -9.55 -12.83 -10.52
C SER A 197 -9.95 -11.89 -9.38
N HIS A 198 -10.87 -12.33 -8.53
CA HIS A 198 -11.44 -11.51 -7.44
C HIS A 198 -10.43 -11.09 -6.34
N ASN A 199 -9.18 -11.54 -6.43
CA ASN A 199 -8.13 -11.38 -5.42
C ASN A 199 -7.86 -9.91 -5.03
N PHE A 200 -7.84 -8.98 -6.00
CA PHE A 200 -7.64 -7.55 -5.72
C PHE A 200 -8.92 -6.89 -5.17
N SER A 201 -10.06 -7.17 -5.79
CA SER A 201 -11.35 -6.55 -5.45
C SER A 201 -11.81 -6.86 -4.02
N GLU A 202 -11.65 -8.09 -3.54
CA GLU A 202 -12.01 -8.49 -2.17
C GLU A 202 -11.13 -7.78 -1.13
N MET A 203 -9.83 -7.67 -1.42
CA MET A 203 -8.87 -7.02 -0.54
C MET A 203 -9.11 -5.51 -0.47
N GLN A 204 -9.31 -4.86 -1.61
CA GLN A 204 -9.67 -3.45 -1.67
C GLN A 204 -10.99 -3.17 -0.93
N GLN A 205 -12.00 -4.03 -1.11
CA GLN A 205 -13.25 -3.91 -0.37
C GLN A 205 -13.00 -3.98 1.15
N CYS A 206 -12.12 -4.88 1.61
CA CYS A 206 -11.76 -4.99 3.02
C CYS A 206 -11.08 -3.72 3.54
N PHE A 207 -10.14 -3.13 2.80
CA PHE A 207 -9.47 -1.89 3.21
C PHE A 207 -10.39 -0.67 3.14
N SER A 208 -11.23 -0.57 2.12
CA SER A 208 -12.27 0.46 2.02
C SER A 208 -13.24 0.39 3.19
N GLN A 209 -13.73 -0.80 3.57
CA GLN A 209 -14.59 -0.97 4.74
C GLN A 209 -13.87 -0.58 6.03
N LEU A 210 -12.61 -0.98 6.17
CA LEU A 210 -11.79 -0.64 7.32
C LEU A 210 -11.62 0.87 7.45
N GLN A 211 -11.25 1.55 6.36
CA GLN A 211 -11.12 3.01 6.28
C GLN A 211 -12.41 3.71 6.70
N GLN A 212 -13.57 3.26 6.18
CA GLN A 212 -14.86 3.82 6.57
C GLN A 212 -15.11 3.67 8.08
N GLN A 213 -14.75 2.53 8.67
CA GLN A 213 -14.86 2.33 10.11
C GLN A 213 -13.96 3.30 10.88
N LEU A 214 -12.70 3.46 10.46
CA LEU A 214 -11.75 4.42 11.03
C LEU A 214 -12.32 5.85 10.99
N GLU A 215 -12.76 6.32 9.84
CA GLU A 215 -13.29 7.66 9.65
C GLU A 215 -14.56 7.94 10.48
N ARG A 216 -15.46 6.96 10.59
CA ARG A 216 -16.65 7.08 11.44
C ARG A 216 -16.26 7.27 12.91
N ARG A 217 -15.20 6.59 13.37
CA ARG A 217 -14.71 6.68 14.75
C ARG A 217 -14.00 8.00 15.01
N ILE A 218 -13.15 8.44 14.08
CA ILE A 218 -12.51 9.77 14.11
C ILE A 218 -13.57 10.86 14.25
N ARG A 219 -14.61 10.83 13.41
CA ARG A 219 -15.73 11.80 13.46
C ARG A 219 -16.46 11.77 14.80
N LYS A 220 -16.79 10.58 15.31
CA LYS A 220 -17.46 10.41 16.61
C LYS A 220 -16.61 10.95 17.76
N SER A 221 -15.31 10.72 17.72
CA SER A 221 -14.37 11.18 18.75
C SER A 221 -14.18 12.71 18.71
N ARG A 222 -13.99 13.30 17.53
CA ARG A 222 -13.96 14.77 17.35
C ARG A 222 -15.26 15.42 17.86
N SER A 223 -16.42 14.84 17.55
CA SER A 223 -17.72 15.32 18.04
C SER A 223 -17.80 15.33 19.58
N ARG A 224 -17.31 14.29 20.26
CA ARG A 224 -17.22 14.25 21.73
C ARG A 224 -16.33 15.35 22.29
N ILE A 225 -15.17 15.59 21.68
CA ILE A 225 -14.27 16.69 22.07
C ILE A 225 -14.99 18.03 21.96
N HIS A 226 -15.69 18.28 20.84
CA HIS A 226 -16.46 19.51 20.65
C HIS A 226 -17.57 19.66 21.70
N LEU A 227 -18.27 18.59 22.03
CA LEU A 227 -19.33 18.59 23.04
C LEU A 227 -18.77 18.89 24.43
N VAL A 228 -17.68 18.24 24.83
CA VAL A 228 -17.01 18.50 26.12
C VAL A 228 -16.52 19.95 26.20
N ARG A 229 -15.91 20.49 25.13
CA ARG A 229 -15.48 21.89 25.08
C ARG A 229 -16.65 22.86 25.23
N ARG A 230 -17.76 22.61 24.52
CA ARG A 230 -18.98 23.43 24.60
C ARG A 230 -19.61 23.38 25.99
N ALA A 231 -19.72 22.19 26.59
CA ALA A 231 -20.22 22.01 27.95
C ALA A 231 -19.31 22.70 28.99
N THR A 232 -17.99 22.62 28.81
CA THR A 232 -17.02 23.28 29.69
C THR A 232 -17.13 24.80 29.60
N PHE A 233 -17.28 25.35 28.39
CA PHE A 233 -17.50 26.78 28.19
C PHE A 233 -18.83 27.26 28.80
N GLY A 234 -19.92 26.51 28.58
CA GLY A 234 -21.22 26.79 29.19
C GLY A 234 -21.17 26.75 30.73
N SER A 235 -20.52 25.73 31.29
CA SER A 235 -20.32 25.61 32.75
C SER A 235 -19.49 26.76 33.31
N ALA A 236 -18.43 27.18 32.63
CA ALA A 236 -17.60 28.32 33.06
C ALA A 236 -18.41 29.61 33.11
N LEU A 237 -19.25 29.87 32.10
CA LEU A 237 -20.18 31.01 32.08
C LEU A 237 -21.18 30.95 33.25
N CYS A 238 -21.75 29.78 33.54
CA CYS A 238 -22.65 29.60 34.69
C CYS A 238 -21.95 29.87 36.03
N VAL A 239 -20.72 29.38 36.21
CA VAL A 239 -19.93 29.63 37.43
C VAL A 239 -19.63 31.12 37.57
N ILE A 240 -19.15 31.80 36.51
CA ILE A 240 -18.91 33.25 36.54
C ILE A 240 -20.21 34.00 36.87
N GLY A 241 -21.31 33.67 36.21
CA GLY A 241 -22.62 34.29 36.46
C GLY A 241 -23.09 34.09 37.91
N SER A 242 -22.90 32.89 38.48
CA SER A 242 -23.24 32.61 39.88
C SER A 242 -22.39 33.41 40.86
N VAL A 243 -21.08 33.53 40.61
CA VAL A 243 -20.17 34.31 41.47
C VAL A 243 -20.55 35.79 41.42
N VAL A 244 -20.81 36.33 40.23
CA VAL A 244 -21.26 37.72 40.06
C VAL A 244 -22.59 37.95 40.79
N ALA A 245 -23.56 37.06 40.65
CA ALA A 245 -24.85 37.16 41.32
C ALA A 245 -24.73 37.13 42.85
N VAL A 246 -23.87 36.27 43.40
CA VAL A 246 -23.59 36.20 44.84
C VAL A 246 -22.95 37.50 45.34
N VAL A 247 -21.97 38.05 44.60
CA VAL A 247 -21.30 39.31 44.97
C VAL A 247 -22.29 40.47 44.96
N VAL A 248 -23.10 40.60 43.91
CA VAL A 248 -24.13 41.67 43.80
C VAL A 248 -25.15 41.55 44.93
N SER A 249 -25.62 40.34 45.23
CA SER A 249 -26.59 40.10 46.30
C SER A 249 -26.00 40.44 47.68
N ALA A 250 -24.74 40.07 47.94
CA ALA A 250 -24.06 40.38 49.20
C ALA A 250 -23.86 41.90 49.41
N VAL A 251 -23.57 42.65 48.34
CA VAL A 251 -23.49 44.13 48.39
C VAL A 251 -24.86 44.75 48.66
N ALA A 252 -25.92 44.24 48.03
CA ALA A 252 -27.28 44.78 48.17
C ALA A 252 -27.89 44.54 49.56
N ILE A 253 -27.58 43.42 50.21
CA ILE A 253 -28.21 43.03 51.49
C ILE A 253 -27.60 43.76 52.70
N GLY A 254 -26.45 44.42 52.55
CA GLY A 254 -25.80 45.14 53.64
C GLY A 254 -25.14 44.16 54.62
N SER A 255 -23.82 44.23 54.71
CA SER A 255 -22.95 43.34 55.49
C SER A 255 -23.50 42.99 56.87
N HIS A 256 -23.68 41.70 57.17
CA HIS A 256 -22.94 40.95 58.21
C HIS A 256 -23.23 39.44 58.10
N ALA A 257 -22.16 38.64 58.16
CA ALA A 257 -22.10 37.19 58.33
C ALA A 257 -22.54 36.27 57.16
N LEU A 258 -21.59 35.92 56.29
CA LEU A 258 -21.00 34.56 56.21
C LEU A 258 -20.01 34.46 55.04
N VAL A 259 -18.75 34.80 55.34
CA VAL A 259 -17.59 34.37 54.54
C VAL A 259 -17.32 32.91 54.91
N ALA A 260 -18.05 31.95 54.33
CA ALA A 260 -17.79 30.53 54.59
C ALA A 260 -18.39 29.55 53.55
N ILE A 261 -18.39 29.83 52.25
CA ILE A 261 -18.73 28.78 51.24
C ILE A 261 -17.73 28.66 50.07
N ALA A 262 -16.80 29.60 49.86
CA ALA A 262 -16.11 29.65 48.56
C ALA A 262 -14.79 28.85 48.42
N ALA A 263 -14.36 28.04 49.40
CA ALA A 263 -12.99 27.50 49.39
C ALA A 263 -12.83 26.01 49.04
N THR A 264 -13.86 25.14 49.13
CA THR A 264 -13.60 23.69 49.23
C THR A 264 -14.09 22.79 48.08
N GLN A 265 -14.67 23.30 47.00
CA GLN A 265 -15.15 22.41 45.89
C GLN A 265 -14.79 22.85 44.46
N ILE A 266 -14.19 24.04 44.25
CA ILE A 266 -14.06 24.62 42.89
C ILE A 266 -12.79 24.15 42.15
N CYS A 267 -11.78 23.62 42.86
CA CYS A 267 -10.47 23.36 42.26
C CYS A 267 -10.33 22.04 41.47
N THR A 268 -11.32 21.15 41.49
CA THR A 268 -11.23 19.85 40.78
C THR A 268 -11.86 19.87 39.38
N VAL A 269 -12.81 20.79 39.13
CA VAL A 269 -13.66 20.79 37.92
C VAL A 269 -12.95 21.24 36.62
N PRO A 270 -12.00 22.21 36.60
CA PRO A 270 -11.36 22.63 35.34
C PRO A 270 -10.38 21.60 34.76
N CYS A 271 -9.83 20.72 35.61
CA CYS A 271 -8.77 19.78 35.23
C CYS A 271 -9.29 18.53 34.51
N LEU A 272 -10.49 18.03 34.87
CA LEU A 272 -11.09 16.84 34.28
C LEU A 272 -11.43 16.99 32.79
N PRO A 273 -12.14 18.04 32.33
CA PRO A 273 -12.44 18.25 30.91
C PRO A 273 -11.17 18.37 30.06
N ARG A 274 -10.14 19.03 30.61
CA ARG A 274 -8.84 19.18 29.94
C ARG A 274 -8.11 17.84 29.78
N ARG A 275 -8.12 16.97 30.80
CA ARG A 275 -7.52 15.62 30.72
C ARG A 275 -8.28 14.72 29.75
N LEU A 276 -9.61 14.74 29.80
CA LEU A 276 -10.46 13.95 28.89
C LEU A 276 -10.29 14.38 27.43
N THR A 277 -10.30 15.69 27.15
CA THR A 277 -10.08 16.21 25.78
C THR A 277 -8.68 15.92 25.25
N LYS A 278 -7.64 15.99 26.10
CA LYS A 278 -6.27 15.59 25.70
C LYS A 278 -6.18 14.10 25.36
N LYS A 279 -6.79 13.22 26.17
CA LYS A 279 -6.81 11.76 25.92
C LYS A 279 -7.56 11.43 24.64
N GLU A 280 -8.72 12.04 24.44
CA GLU A 280 -9.54 11.87 23.23
C GLU A 280 -8.84 12.44 21.99
N LEU A 281 -8.09 13.55 22.10
CA LEU A 281 -7.32 14.10 20.98
C LEU A 281 -6.18 13.16 20.55
N ALA A 282 -5.41 12.63 21.51
CA ALA A 282 -4.38 11.62 21.20
C ALA A 282 -4.98 10.39 20.51
N HIS A 283 -6.19 9.99 20.92
CA HIS A 283 -6.93 8.90 20.27
C HIS A 283 -7.37 9.26 18.84
N VAL A 284 -7.76 10.51 18.59
CA VAL A 284 -8.07 10.99 17.23
C VAL A 284 -6.84 10.96 16.34
N ASP A 285 -5.71 11.50 16.79
CA ASP A 285 -4.47 11.57 16.00
C ASP A 285 -3.97 10.16 15.61
N GLN A 286 -4.18 9.20 16.50
CA GLN A 286 -3.93 7.80 16.27
C GLN A 286 -4.74 7.21 15.12
N LEU A 287 -6.07 7.35 15.24
CA LEU A 287 -7.01 6.79 14.28
C LEU A 287 -6.82 7.47 12.93
N ASP A 288 -6.49 8.76 12.92
CA ASP A 288 -6.13 9.52 11.73
C ASP A 288 -4.88 8.94 11.06
N SER A 289 -3.83 8.65 11.83
CA SER A 289 -2.61 7.99 11.33
C SER A 289 -2.89 6.60 10.74
N ALA A 290 -3.71 5.79 11.41
CA ALA A 290 -4.15 4.48 10.92
C ALA A 290 -5.02 4.57 9.67
N SER A 291 -5.93 5.54 9.62
CA SER A 291 -6.80 5.80 8.47
C SER A 291 -5.98 6.22 7.27
N ARG A 292 -4.97 7.07 7.46
CA ARG A 292 -4.03 7.47 6.40
C ARG A 292 -3.22 6.27 5.89
N GLY A 293 -2.71 5.42 6.78
CA GLY A 293 -2.00 4.19 6.38
C GLY A 293 -2.88 3.24 5.56
N THR A 294 -4.15 3.09 5.95
CA THR A 294 -5.13 2.27 5.23
C THR A 294 -5.44 2.84 3.85
N TYR A 295 -5.63 4.16 3.75
CA TYR A 295 -5.83 4.85 2.47
C TYR A 295 -4.63 4.72 1.52
N VAL A 296 -3.41 4.86 2.05
CA VAL A 296 -2.19 4.66 1.24
C VAL A 296 -2.14 3.23 0.69
N LEU A 297 -2.46 2.23 1.51
CA LEU A 297 -2.47 0.83 1.08
C LEU A 297 -3.54 0.53 0.02
N ASP A 298 -4.74 1.08 0.18
CA ASP A 298 -5.81 0.95 -0.81
C ASP A 298 -5.35 1.50 -2.18
N ASN A 299 -4.73 2.68 -2.18
CA ASN A 299 -4.17 3.26 -3.41
C ASN A 299 -2.97 2.47 -3.99
N GLN A 300 -2.13 1.87 -3.13
CA GLN A 300 -1.06 0.99 -3.60
C GLN A 300 -1.63 -0.28 -4.25
N LEU A 301 -2.67 -0.89 -3.66
CA LEU A 301 -3.34 -2.06 -4.23
C LEU A 301 -4.01 -1.75 -5.58
N ALA A 302 -4.70 -0.61 -5.69
CA ALA A 302 -5.25 -0.15 -6.97
C ALA A 302 -4.18 0.17 -8.02
N THR A 303 -2.96 0.51 -7.58
CA THR A 303 -1.83 0.71 -8.48
C THR A 303 -1.25 -0.64 -8.93
N LEU A 304 -1.04 -1.58 -8.00
CA LEU A 304 -0.60 -2.94 -8.30
C LEU A 304 -1.56 -3.64 -9.26
N GLU A 305 -2.87 -3.59 -8.99
CA GLU A 305 -3.91 -4.18 -9.86
C GLU A 305 -3.80 -3.69 -11.30
N ARG A 306 -3.74 -2.37 -11.51
CA ARG A 306 -3.60 -1.78 -12.85
C ARG A 306 -2.30 -2.16 -13.54
N ARG A 307 -1.19 -2.29 -12.80
CA ARG A 307 0.11 -2.69 -13.35
C ARG A 307 0.10 -4.16 -13.75
N VAL A 308 -0.44 -5.02 -12.90
CA VAL A 308 -0.59 -6.46 -13.16
C VAL A 308 -1.51 -6.70 -14.36
N ALA A 309 -2.62 -5.97 -14.46
CA ALA A 309 -3.52 -6.07 -15.61
C ALA A 309 -2.83 -5.71 -16.94
N ARG A 310 -2.04 -4.63 -16.96
CA ARG A 310 -1.27 -4.23 -18.16
C ARG A 310 -0.22 -5.28 -18.54
N LEU A 311 0.49 -5.84 -17.56
CA LEU A 311 1.47 -6.88 -17.80
C LEU A 311 0.80 -8.18 -18.29
N TYR A 312 -0.33 -8.57 -17.70
CA TYR A 312 -1.13 -9.70 -18.15
C TYR A 312 -1.53 -9.53 -19.62
N GLU A 313 -2.12 -8.38 -19.97
CA GLU A 313 -2.53 -8.06 -21.34
C GLU A 313 -1.35 -8.04 -22.31
N ALA A 314 -0.20 -7.49 -21.91
CA ALA A 314 1.01 -7.49 -22.73
C ALA A 314 1.49 -8.91 -23.06
N VAL A 315 1.51 -9.81 -22.07
CA VAL A 315 1.87 -11.22 -22.29
C VAL A 315 0.87 -11.90 -23.22
N GLU A 316 -0.43 -11.71 -23.03
CA GLU A 316 -1.44 -12.29 -23.93
C GLU A 316 -1.32 -11.75 -25.36
N CYS A 317 -1.05 -10.45 -25.52
CA CYS A 317 -0.82 -9.84 -26.83
C CYS A 317 0.41 -10.44 -27.53
N ASP A 318 1.52 -10.59 -26.81
CA ASP A 318 2.74 -11.20 -27.34
C ASP A 318 2.52 -12.68 -27.69
N LYS A 319 1.74 -13.43 -26.91
CA LYS A 319 1.33 -14.81 -27.24
C LYS A 319 0.54 -14.87 -28.55
N VAL A 320 -0.45 -13.99 -28.73
CA VAL A 320 -1.21 -13.93 -29.99
C VAL A 320 -0.30 -13.65 -31.17
N LEU A 321 0.63 -12.70 -31.01
CA LEU A 321 1.61 -12.38 -32.05
C LEU A 321 2.52 -13.58 -32.37
N ILE A 322 2.97 -14.30 -31.34
CA ILE A 322 3.77 -15.52 -31.47
C ILE A 322 3.01 -16.62 -32.22
N ARG A 323 1.72 -16.82 -31.92
CA ARG A 323 0.87 -17.80 -32.62
C ARG A 323 0.75 -17.50 -34.11
N ILE A 324 0.59 -16.23 -34.49
CA ILE A 324 0.58 -15.81 -35.90
C ILE A 324 1.89 -16.20 -36.61
N GLY A 325 3.04 -16.05 -35.92
CA GLY A 325 4.33 -16.51 -36.43
C GLY A 325 4.39 -18.03 -36.58
N LEU A 326 3.92 -18.77 -35.56
CA LEU A 326 3.90 -20.23 -35.56
C LEU A 326 3.02 -20.82 -36.67
N ASP A 327 1.86 -20.20 -36.94
CA ASP A 327 0.92 -20.60 -38.00
C ASP A 327 1.55 -20.50 -39.39
N SER A 328 2.56 -19.64 -39.55
CA SER A 328 3.32 -19.47 -40.80
C SER A 328 4.48 -20.47 -40.94
N GLY A 329 4.67 -21.39 -39.98
CA GLY A 329 5.80 -22.31 -39.98
C GLY A 329 7.15 -21.60 -39.82
N LYS A 330 8.19 -22.12 -40.47
CA LYS A 330 9.56 -21.57 -40.41
C LYS A 330 9.83 -20.52 -41.50
N ASP A 331 8.77 -19.86 -41.97
CA ASP A 331 8.86 -18.83 -42.99
C ASP A 331 9.57 -17.59 -42.43
N LEU A 332 10.63 -17.15 -43.14
CA LEU A 332 11.54 -16.11 -42.68
C LEU A 332 10.84 -14.77 -42.41
N HIS A 333 9.95 -14.36 -43.31
CA HIS A 333 9.33 -13.04 -43.26
C HIS A 333 8.32 -12.90 -42.09
N PRO A 334 7.34 -13.81 -41.90
CA PRO A 334 6.44 -13.76 -40.75
C PRO A 334 7.18 -13.80 -39.40
N ILE A 335 8.18 -14.67 -39.26
CA ILE A 335 8.97 -14.78 -38.02
C ILE A 335 9.77 -13.51 -37.76
N SER A 336 10.41 -12.93 -38.79
CA SER A 336 11.14 -11.66 -38.69
C SER A 336 10.23 -10.51 -38.24
N GLU A 337 9.01 -10.42 -38.79
CA GLU A 337 8.05 -9.39 -38.41
C GLU A 337 7.57 -9.54 -36.96
N VAL A 338 7.35 -10.78 -36.50
CA VAL A 338 7.03 -11.06 -35.09
C VAL A 338 8.19 -10.64 -34.19
N LEU A 339 9.43 -11.02 -34.51
CA LEU A 339 10.62 -10.63 -33.73
C LEU A 339 10.77 -9.11 -33.65
N ARG A 340 10.56 -8.40 -34.76
CA ARG A 340 10.62 -6.94 -34.81
C ARG A 340 9.60 -6.29 -33.87
N ARG A 341 8.37 -6.80 -33.84
CA ARG A 341 7.30 -6.31 -32.94
C ARG A 341 7.57 -6.67 -31.48
N LEU A 342 7.98 -7.90 -31.19
CA LEU A 342 8.38 -8.33 -29.85
C LEU A 342 9.52 -7.48 -29.31
N LYS A 343 10.53 -7.14 -30.13
CA LYS A 343 11.62 -6.24 -29.73
C LYS A 343 11.12 -4.88 -29.27
N LYS A 344 10.14 -4.31 -29.99
CA LYS A 344 9.52 -3.03 -29.61
C LYS A 344 8.74 -3.15 -28.30
N ASN A 345 7.97 -4.22 -28.13
CA ASN A 345 7.15 -4.45 -26.94
C ASN A 345 8.01 -4.74 -25.70
N LEU A 346 9.11 -5.48 -25.87
CA LEU A 346 9.99 -5.94 -24.80
C LEU A 346 10.60 -4.81 -23.99
N VAL A 347 10.96 -3.69 -24.64
CA VAL A 347 11.51 -2.51 -23.94
C VAL A 347 10.51 -1.97 -22.92
N ASN A 348 9.26 -1.76 -23.35
CA ASN A 348 8.18 -1.27 -22.48
C ASN A 348 7.80 -2.33 -21.43
N PHE A 349 7.78 -3.60 -21.82
CA PHE A 349 7.50 -4.72 -20.91
C PHE A 349 8.50 -4.80 -19.75
N ILE A 350 9.80 -4.67 -20.03
CA ILE A 350 10.86 -4.67 -19.01
C ILE A 350 10.73 -3.47 -18.07
N GLU A 351 10.39 -2.29 -18.61
CA GLU A 351 10.11 -1.11 -17.79
C GLU A 351 8.90 -1.35 -16.86
N GLN A 352 7.82 -1.92 -17.38
CA GLN A 352 6.65 -2.26 -16.58
C GLN A 352 6.93 -3.33 -15.51
N LEU A 353 7.79 -4.30 -15.78
CA LEU A 353 8.23 -5.28 -14.76
C LEU A 353 8.98 -4.61 -13.62
N LYS A 354 9.89 -3.67 -13.93
CA LYS A 354 10.63 -2.89 -12.93
C LYS A 354 9.68 -2.02 -12.11
N ASP A 355 8.76 -1.32 -12.77
CA ASP A 355 7.71 -0.54 -12.11
C ASP A 355 6.89 -1.40 -11.14
N LEU A 356 6.47 -2.60 -11.56
CA LEU A 356 5.70 -3.50 -10.72
C LEU A 356 6.50 -3.92 -9.48
N GLU A 357 7.75 -4.34 -9.65
CA GLU A 357 8.63 -4.75 -8.55
C GLU A 357 8.88 -3.63 -7.54
N GLU A 358 9.10 -2.40 -8.02
CA GLU A 358 9.21 -1.23 -7.16
C GLU A 358 7.92 -1.00 -6.35
N HIS A 359 6.76 -1.09 -6.98
CA HIS A 359 5.47 -0.97 -6.29
C HIS A 359 5.20 -2.11 -5.30
N ILE A 360 5.68 -3.34 -5.58
CA ILE A 360 5.64 -4.46 -4.63
C ILE A 360 6.45 -4.10 -3.38
N CYS A 361 7.68 -3.60 -3.55
CA CYS A 361 8.54 -3.16 -2.45
C CYS A 361 7.90 -2.02 -1.64
N LEU A 362 7.31 -1.03 -2.31
CA LEU A 362 6.58 0.06 -1.66
C LEU A 362 5.36 -0.43 -0.86
N CYS A 363 4.66 -1.45 -1.37
CA CYS A 363 3.53 -2.06 -0.69
C CYS A 363 3.96 -2.72 0.62
N PHE A 364 5.02 -3.56 0.59
CA PHE A 364 5.60 -4.18 1.79
C PHE A 364 5.98 -3.13 2.84
N ASN A 365 6.67 -2.06 2.43
CA ASN A 365 7.06 -0.97 3.33
C ASN A 365 5.86 -0.26 3.95
N SER A 366 4.84 0.02 3.14
CA SER A 366 3.61 0.68 3.60
C SER A 366 2.86 -0.19 4.61
N VAL A 367 2.78 -1.49 4.35
CA VAL A 367 2.20 -2.48 5.27
C VAL A 367 2.96 -2.48 6.59
N ASN A 368 4.28 -2.65 6.56
CA ASN A 368 5.11 -2.74 7.76
C ASN A 368 5.06 -1.47 8.61
N LYS A 369 5.12 -0.29 7.96
CA LYS A 369 5.00 1.00 8.63
C LYS A 369 3.67 1.12 9.37
N ALA A 370 2.57 0.78 8.72
CA ALA A 370 1.25 0.86 9.33
C ALA A 370 1.06 -0.20 10.43
N ARG A 371 1.56 -1.43 10.24
CA ARG A 371 1.59 -2.47 11.29
C ARG A 371 2.34 -1.99 12.54
N HIS A 372 3.50 -1.35 12.36
CA HIS A 372 4.31 -0.81 13.46
C HIS A 372 3.57 0.28 14.23
N LEU A 373 3.00 1.26 13.53
CA LEU A 373 2.24 2.36 14.15
C LEU A 373 1.01 1.86 14.94
N LEU A 374 0.33 0.84 14.42
CA LEU A 374 -0.82 0.23 15.09
C LEU A 374 -0.40 -0.59 16.31
N LEU A 375 0.70 -1.34 16.22
CA LEU A 375 1.20 -2.12 17.35
C LEU A 375 1.70 -1.23 18.49
N GLN A 376 2.40 -0.15 18.17
CA GLN A 376 2.78 0.88 19.15
C GLN A 376 1.55 1.44 19.86
N GLU A 377 0.42 1.58 19.16
CA GLU A 377 -0.80 2.06 19.82
C GLU A 377 -1.33 1.10 20.86
N VAL A 378 -1.39 -0.19 20.50
CA VAL A 378 -1.93 -1.22 21.39
C VAL A 378 -1.15 -1.20 22.71
N HIS A 379 0.18 -1.12 22.64
CA HIS A 379 1.05 -0.99 23.80
C HIS A 379 0.79 0.29 24.60
N ARG A 380 0.68 1.43 23.92
CA ARG A 380 0.40 2.72 24.57
C ARG A 380 -0.94 2.67 25.30
N HIS A 381 -1.98 2.14 24.67
CA HIS A 381 -3.30 2.00 25.28
C HIS A 381 -3.32 1.06 26.48
N GLN A 382 -2.45 0.05 26.53
CA GLN A 382 -2.30 -0.82 27.71
C GLN A 382 -1.68 -0.05 28.88
N ILE A 383 -0.56 0.65 28.66
CA ILE A 383 0.17 1.39 29.70
C ILE A 383 -0.68 2.49 30.35
N TYR A 384 -1.52 3.17 29.59
CA TYR A 384 -2.35 4.27 30.11
C TYR A 384 -3.69 3.83 30.73
N ASN A 385 -4.04 2.55 30.68
CA ASN A 385 -5.29 2.02 31.25
C ASN A 385 -5.09 0.89 32.28
N SER A 386 -3.85 0.47 32.53
CA SER A 386 -3.41 -0.11 33.82
C SER A 386 -3.21 1.00 34.83
#